data_AF-A0A269YA56-F1
#
_entry.id   AF-A0A269YA56-F1
#
_cell.length_a   1.000
_cell.length_b   1.000
_cell.length_c   1.000
_cell.angle_alpha   90.00
_cell.angle_beta   90.00
_cell.angle_gamma   90.00
#
_symmetry.space_group_name_H-M   'P 1'
#
loop_
_entity.id
_entity.type
_entity.pdbx_description
1 polymer ?
#
loop_
_entity_poly.entity_id
_entity_poly.type
_entity_poly.pdbx_seq_one_letter_code
_entity_poly.pdbx_strand_id
1 'polypeptide(L)' 'MTWSNIIGGVLTCGIGLLLMITGLMVMRGKWSRIVAGNLFNDDQKSVSRHKKVIGTLYISLGVLCLLFDLIVF' A
#
# COMPACT_ATOMS: atom_id res chain seq x y z
N MET A 1 1.47 20.43 -20.64
CA MET A 1 1.08 19.10 -20.12
C MET A 1 1.01 18.15 -21.31
N THR A 2 1.92 17.20 -21.42
CA THR A 2 1.92 16.20 -22.51
C THR A 2 0.98 15.06 -22.15
N TRP A 3 0.42 14.35 -23.14
CA TRP A 3 -0.42 13.17 -22.91
C TRP A 3 0.27 12.12 -22.02
N SER A 4 1.59 11.99 -22.12
CA SER A 4 2.41 11.14 -21.26
C SER A 4 2.33 11.50 -19.78
N ASN A 5 2.22 12.79 -19.45
CA ASN A 5 2.11 13.26 -18.07
C ASN A 5 0.74 12.93 -17.47
N ILE A 6 -0.32 13.02 -18.27
CA ILE A 6 -1.69 12.69 -17.85
C ILE A 6 -1.81 11.18 -17.56
N ILE A 7 -1.27 10.34 -18.46
CA ILE A 7 -1.25 8.87 -18.26
C ILE A 7 -0.39 8.51 -17.04
N GLY A 8 0.76 9.17 -16.88
CA GLY A 8 1.62 9.03 -15.71
C GLY A 8 0.87 9.31 -14.40
N GLY A 9 0.24 10.48 -14.29
CA GLY A 9 -0.51 10.86 -13.08
C GLY A 9 -1.67 9.92 -12.75
N VAL A 10 -2.44 9.50 -13.76
CA VAL A 10 -3.54 8.52 -13.55
C VAL A 10 -3.02 7.18 -13.03
N LEU A 11 -1.88 6.69 -13.56
CA LEU A 11 -1.26 5.46 -13.09
C LEU A 11 -0.70 5.61 -11.67
N THR A 12 -0.01 6.71 -11.37
CA THR A 12 0.54 6.98 -10.03
C THR A 12 -0.58 7.05 -9.00
N CYS A 13 -1.68 7.74 -9.31
CA CYS A 13 -2.86 7.80 -8.46
C CYS A 13 -3.49 6.43 -8.24
N GLY A 14 -3.62 5.62 -9.30
CA GLY A 14 -4.13 4.26 -9.23
C GLY A 14 -3.29 3.37 -8.31
N ILE A 15 -1.96 3.42 -8.45
CA ILE A 15 -1.02 2.65 -7.61
C ILE A 15 -1.07 3.14 -6.16
N GLY A 16 -1.10 4.45 -5.92
CA GLY A 16 -1.18 5.03 -4.58
C GLY A 16 -2.45 4.59 -3.83
N LEU A 17 -3.60 4.61 -4.50
CA LEU A 17 -4.87 4.11 -3.96
C LEU A 17 -4.83 2.61 -3.70
N LEU A 18 -4.25 1.81 -4.61
CA LEU A 18 -4.08 0.37 -4.43
C LEU A 18 -3.22 0.04 -3.20
N LEU A 19 -2.13 0.77 -2.98
CA LEU A 19 -1.26 0.61 -1.82
C LEU A 19 -2.00 0.94 -0.52
N MET A 20 -2.78 2.03 -0.50
CA MET A 20 -3.60 2.39 0.66
C MET A 20 -4.69 1.34 0.95
N ILE A 21 -5.40 0.86 -0.07
CA ILE A 21 -6.42 -0.19 0.08
C ILE A 21 -5.77 -1.47 0.62
N THR A 22 -4.63 -1.88 0.06
CA THR A 22 -3.88 -3.05 0.50
C THR A 22 -3.46 -2.91 1.96
N GLY A 23 -2.87 -1.77 2.34
CA GLY A 23 -2.52 -1.48 3.73
C GLY A 23 -3.72 -1.58 4.67
N LEU A 24 -4.86 -1.02 4.28
CA LEU A 24 -6.09 -1.05 5.07
C LEU A 24 -6.68 -2.46 5.20
N MET A 25 -6.60 -3.29 4.14
CA MET A 25 -7.00 -4.70 4.19
C MET A 25 -6.08 -5.55 5.08
N VAL A 26 -4.78 -5.25 5.11
CA VAL A 26 -3.81 -5.86 6.03
C VAL A 26 -4.11 -5.45 7.48
N MET A 27 -4.37 -4.17 7.76
CA MET A 27 -4.75 -3.71 9.12
C MET A 27 -6.02 -4.39 9.63
N ARG A 28 -7.02 -4.56 8.75
CA ARG A 28 -8.27 -5.26 9.05
C ARG A 28 -8.09 -6.78 9.22
N GLY A 29 -6.90 -7.31 8.97
CA GLY A 29 -6.60 -8.73 9.10
C GLY A 29 -7.23 -9.62 8.04
N LYS A 30 -7.94 -9.06 7.03
CA LYS A 30 -8.52 -9.83 5.92
C LYS A 30 -7.44 -10.52 5.09
N TRP A 31 -6.26 -9.89 5.00
CA TRP A 31 -5.10 -10.39 4.25
C TRP A 31 -4.02 -10.96 5.17
N SER A 32 -4.32 -11.15 6.45
CA SER A 32 -3.36 -11.67 7.44
C SER A 32 -2.80 -13.03 7.04
N ARG A 33 -3.59 -13.90 6.40
CA ARG A 33 -3.13 -15.22 5.95
C ARG A 33 -2.13 -15.14 4.78
N ILE A 34 -2.37 -14.22 3.84
CA ILE A 34 -1.46 -13.98 2.70
C ILE A 34 -0.15 -13.36 3.20
N VAL A 35 -0.26 -12.39 4.11
CA VAL A 35 0.91 -11.77 4.75
C VAL A 35 1.66 -12.78 5.62
N ALA A 36 0.95 -13.67 6.33
CA ALA A 36 1.55 -14.73 7.13
C ALA A 36 2.37 -15.70 6.26
N GLY A 37 1.77 -16.20 5.18
CA GLY A 37 2.43 -17.12 4.26
C GLY A 37 3.65 -16.49 3.58
N ASN A 38 3.57 -15.22 3.19
CA ASN A 38 4.66 -14.57 2.43
C ASN A 38 5.78 -13.97 3.29
N LEU A 39 5.46 -13.42 4.47
CA LEU A 39 6.41 -12.64 5.28
C LEU A 39 6.76 -13.28 6.62
N PHE A 40 5.93 -14.19 7.13
CA PHE A 40 6.08 -14.75 8.48
C PHE A 40 6.08 -16.28 8.52
N ASN A 41 6.27 -16.96 7.38
CA ASN A 41 6.30 -18.42 7.30
C ASN A 41 5.09 -19.08 8.00
N ASP A 42 3.89 -18.54 7.74
CA ASP A 42 2.60 -18.90 8.36
C ASP A 42 2.44 -18.62 9.87
N ASP A 43 3.36 -17.87 10.50
CA ASP A 43 3.19 -17.42 11.89
C ASP A 43 2.16 -16.28 12.01
N GLN A 44 0.91 -16.67 12.17
CA GLN A 44 -0.22 -15.74 12.36
C GLN A 44 -0.12 -14.91 13.64
N LYS A 45 0.61 -15.38 14.66
CA LYS A 45 0.74 -14.68 15.95
C LYS A 45 1.59 -13.43 15.78
N SER A 46 2.69 -13.56 15.04
CA SER A 46 3.54 -12.43 14.64
C SER A 46 2.82 -11.49 13.68
N VAL A 47 2.01 -12.00 12.76
CA VAL A 47 1.21 -11.17 11.84
C VAL A 47 0.19 -10.33 12.59
N SER A 48 -0.52 -10.89 13.57
CA SER A 48 -1.50 -10.12 14.35
C SER A 48 -0.85 -8.99 15.16
N ARG A 49 0.41 -9.17 15.59
CA ARG A 49 1.20 -8.15 16.28
C ARG A 49 1.67 -7.05 15.33
N HIS A 50 2.08 -7.40 14.10
CA HIS A 50 2.70 -6.47 13.16
C HIS A 50 1.76 -5.95 12.06
N LYS A 51 0.52 -6.45 11.94
CA LYS A 51 -0.45 -6.04 10.91
C LYS A 51 -0.74 -4.54 10.90
N LYS A 52 -0.71 -3.90 12.08
CA LYS A 52 -0.86 -2.43 12.18
C LYS A 52 0.35 -1.74 11.55
N VAL A 53 1.57 -2.14 11.92
CA VAL A 53 2.81 -1.57 11.39
C VAL A 53 2.92 -1.76 9.88
N ILE A 54 2.69 -2.98 9.38
CA ILE A 54 2.75 -3.31 7.95
C ILE A 54 1.69 -2.51 7.18
N GLY A 55 0.46 -2.47 7.69
CA GLY A 55 -0.61 -1.71 7.06
C GLY A 55 -0.34 -0.20 7.03
N THR A 56 0.20 0.36 8.13
CA THR A 56 0.63 1.76 8.18
C THR A 56 1.76 2.04 7.19
N LEU A 57 2.73 1.14 7.03
CA LEU A 57 3.79 1.28 6.03
C LEU A 57 3.21 1.37 4.61
N TYR A 58 2.30 0.46 4.24
CA TYR A 58 1.63 0.49 2.94
C TYR A 58 0.83 1.78 2.71
N ILE A 59 0.11 2.26 3.72
CA ILE A 59 -0.63 3.53 3.62
C ILE A 59 0.33 4.70 3.45
N SER A 60 1.41 4.76 4.24
CA SER A 60 2.41 5.83 4.13
C SER A 60 3.09 5.84 2.76
N LEU A 61 3.40 4.68 2.18
CA LEU A 61 3.90 4.54 0.81
C LEU A 61 2.90 5.06 -0.23
N GLY A 62 1.61 4.72 -0.08
CA GLY A 62 0.56 5.21 -0.96
C GLY A 62 0.40 6.74 -0.89
N VAL A 63 0.45 7.32 0.31
CA VAL A 63 0.44 8.78 0.51
C VAL A 63 1.69 9.42 -0.10
N LEU A 64 2.87 8.82 0.08
CA LEU A 64 4.12 9.31 -0.50
C LEU A 64 4.04 9.33 -2.03
N CYS A 65 3.48 8.28 -2.64
CA CYS A 65 3.23 8.23 -4.09
C CYS A 65 2.34 9.40 -4.57
N LEU A 66 1.25 9.70 -3.87
CA LEU A 66 0.37 10.81 -4.22
C LEU A 66 1.04 12.18 -4.04
N LEU A 67 1.85 12.33 -2.98
CA LEU A 67 2.61 13.57 -2.76
C LEU A 67 3.67 13.77 -3.86
N PHE A 68 4.35 12.70 -4.27
CA PHE A 68 5.29 12.78 -5.38
C PHE A 68 4.60 13.17 -6.68
N ASP A 69 3.42 12.61 -6.97
CA ASP A 69 2.62 12.98 -8.14
C ASP A 69 2.28 14.47 -8.11
N LEU A 70 1.85 15.00 -6.96
CA LEU A 70 1.51 16.42 -6.76
C LEU A 70 2.71 17.37 -6.90
N ILE A 71 3.91 16.93 -6.54
CA ILE A 71 5.14 17.76 -6.57
C ILE A 71 5.79 17.72 -7.96
N VAL A 72 5.74 16.58 -8.64
CA VAL A 72 6.45 16.33 -9.90
C VAL A 72 5.62 16.75 -11.12
N PHE A 73 4.29 16.73 -11.04
CA PHE A 73 3.38 17.12 -12.12
C PHE A 73 2.63 18.42 -11.84
#